data_AF-A0A961Z5C3-F1
#
_entry.id   AF-A0A961Z5C3-F1
#
_cell.length_a   1.000
_cell.length_b   1.000
_cell.length_c   1.000
_cell.angle_alpha   90.00
_cell.angle_beta   90.00
_cell.angle_gamma   90.00
#
_symmetry.space_group_name_H-M   'P 1'
#
loop_
_entity.id
_entity.type
_entity.pdbx_description
1 polymer ?
#
loop_
_entity_poly.entity_id
_entity_poly.type
_entity_poly.pdbx_seq_one_letter_code
_entity_poly.pdbx_strand_id
1 'polypeptide(L)'
;FIRLAPVDPRSLMRGDYMALNYAYPLHLVSHKKNAATPVRAYADIGPQGVAEIRQFAGKNAKAVRGSQLLKVRFQFRRLIIGTNAYFFQEGTGPKYRRAKYGVFRVTPNGDAILTGLADERLEVIK
;
A
#
# COMPACT_ATOMS: atom_id res chain seq x y z
N PHE A 1 -4.31 -7.43 -2.93
CA PHE A 1 -3.76 -7.20 -1.59
C PHE A 1 -2.34 -6.68 -1.67
N ILE A 2 -1.90 -5.84 -0.74
CA ILE A 2 -0.51 -5.38 -0.65
C ILE A 2 -0.02 -5.60 0.79
N ARG A 3 1.12 -6.26 0.97
CA ARG A 3 1.66 -6.57 2.29
C ARG A 3 2.04 -5.30 3.04
N LEU A 4 1.65 -5.23 4.31
CA LEU A 4 2.01 -4.16 5.22
C LEU A 4 3.33 -4.48 5.92
N ALA A 5 4.16 -3.47 6.10
CA ALA A 5 5.25 -3.48 7.08
C ALA A 5 4.67 -3.15 8.47
N PRO A 6 5.46 -3.15 9.57
CA PRO A 6 4.91 -2.85 10.90
C PRO A 6 4.00 -1.62 10.91
N VAL A 7 2.79 -1.82 11.41
CA VAL A 7 1.72 -0.83 11.48
C VAL A 7 1.48 -0.41 12.92
N ASP A 8 1.07 0.84 13.12
CA ASP A 8 0.92 1.46 14.43
C ASP A 8 -0.43 2.21 14.50
N PRO A 9 -1.40 1.72 15.30
CA PRO A 9 -2.65 2.43 15.52
C PRO A 9 -2.43 3.66 16.41
N ARG A 10 -3.02 4.79 16.02
CA ARG A 10 -2.88 6.09 16.66
C ARG A 10 -4.24 6.74 16.84
N SER A 11 -4.41 7.43 17.96
CA SER A 11 -5.65 8.14 18.28
C SER A 11 -5.59 9.61 17.86
N LEU A 12 -6.73 10.16 17.46
CA LEU A 12 -6.92 11.56 17.07
C LEU A 12 -8.23 12.05 17.70
N MET A 13 -8.37 13.35 17.96
CA MET A 13 -9.56 13.90 18.66
C MET A 13 -10.92 13.67 17.96
N ARG A 14 -10.93 13.13 16.74
CA ARG A 14 -12.15 12.80 15.96
C ARG A 14 -12.13 11.38 15.37
N GLY A 15 -11.42 10.44 16.01
CA GLY A 15 -11.38 9.04 15.64
C GLY A 15 -9.98 8.44 15.68
N ASP A 16 -9.91 7.13 15.50
CA ASP A 16 -8.63 6.41 15.44
C ASP A 16 -8.21 6.17 13.99
N TYR A 17 -6.90 6.04 13.78
CA TYR A 17 -6.37 5.62 12.50
C TYR A 17 -5.19 4.67 12.68
N MET A 18 -4.90 3.88 11.66
CA MET A 18 -3.69 3.07 11.61
C MET A 18 -2.74 3.67 10.59
N ALA A 19 -1.54 4.03 11.05
CA ALA A 19 -0.46 4.43 10.17
C ALA A 19 0.02 3.20 9.39
N LEU A 20 -0.10 3.28 8.06
CA LEU A 20 0.27 2.20 7.16
C LEU A 20 1.68 2.39 6.65
N ASN A 21 2.43 1.30 6.69
CA ASN A 21 3.67 1.14 5.95
C ASN A 21 3.53 -0.09 5.06
N TYR A 22 4.16 -0.06 3.89
CA TYR A 22 4.09 -1.16 2.92
C TYR A 22 5.39 -1.94 2.92
N ALA A 23 5.29 -3.26 2.75
CA ALA A 23 6.46 -4.10 2.56
C ALA A 23 6.91 -3.99 1.10
N TYR A 24 8.16 -3.62 0.90
CA TYR A 24 8.79 -3.55 -0.42
C TYR A 24 10.30 -3.80 -0.27
N PRO A 25 10.98 -4.26 -1.32
CA PRO A 25 12.44 -4.44 -1.28
C PRO A 25 13.16 -3.10 -1.00
N LEU A 26 14.03 -3.07 0.01
CA LEU A 26 14.67 -1.84 0.49
C LEU A 26 15.49 -1.13 -0.61
N HIS A 27 16.13 -1.90 -1.50
CA HIS A 27 16.93 -1.37 -2.60
C HIS A 27 16.14 -0.46 -3.55
N LEU A 28 14.80 -0.57 -3.61
CA LEU A 28 13.94 0.32 -4.38
C LEU A 28 13.94 1.75 -3.85
N VAL A 29 14.19 1.94 -2.55
CA VAL A 29 14.06 3.25 -1.90
C VAL A 29 15.40 3.82 -1.42
N SER A 30 16.46 3.00 -1.36
CA SER A 30 17.78 3.37 -0.82
C SER A 30 18.42 4.62 -1.44
N HIS A 31 18.02 5.00 -2.67
CA HIS A 31 18.61 6.14 -3.41
C HIS A 31 17.56 7.13 -3.94
N LYS A 32 16.29 7.01 -3.54
CA LYS A 32 15.21 7.88 -4.01
C LYS A 32 14.95 9.02 -3.03
N LYS A 33 15.12 10.26 -3.50
CA LYS A 33 14.69 11.47 -2.77
C LYS A 33 13.16 11.59 -2.81
N ASN A 34 12.58 12.33 -1.86
CA ASN A 34 11.16 12.68 -1.90
C ASN A 34 10.83 13.25 -3.29
N ALA A 35 9.86 12.65 -3.96
CA ALA A 35 9.41 13.06 -5.28
C ALA A 35 7.96 13.50 -5.14
N ALA A 36 7.69 14.78 -5.38
CA ALA A 36 6.34 15.32 -5.37
C ALA A 36 5.48 14.67 -6.47
N THR A 37 6.09 14.31 -7.60
CA THR A 37 5.42 13.65 -8.72
C THR A 37 5.32 12.14 -8.47
N PRO A 38 4.11 11.55 -8.58
CA PRO A 38 3.94 10.11 -8.54
C PRO A 38 4.75 9.43 -9.66
N VAL A 39 5.43 8.35 -9.30
CA VAL A 39 6.10 7.46 -10.26
C VAL A 39 5.28 6.19 -10.44
N ARG A 40 5.47 5.50 -11.55
CA ARG A 40 4.82 4.20 -11.76
C ARG A 40 5.75 3.08 -11.31
N ALA A 41 5.18 2.00 -10.80
CA ALA A 41 5.88 0.78 -10.46
C ALA A 41 5.11 -0.43 -10.99
N TYR A 42 5.84 -1.46 -11.39
CA TYR A 42 5.26 -2.75 -11.73
C TYR A 42 5.00 -3.53 -10.44
N ALA A 43 3.77 -3.98 -10.28
CA ALA A 43 3.34 -4.86 -9.21
C ALA A 43 2.90 -6.19 -9.80
N ASP A 44 3.66 -7.24 -9.55
CA ASP A 44 3.31 -8.58 -10.00
C ASP A 44 2.23 -9.15 -9.10
N ILE A 45 1.17 -9.67 -9.71
CA ILE A 45 0.02 -10.21 -8.98
C ILE A 45 0.20 -11.72 -8.85
N GLY A 46 0.50 -12.16 -7.63
CA GLY A 46 0.58 -13.58 -7.31
C GLY A 46 -0.78 -14.28 -7.39
N PRO A 47 -0.81 -15.63 -7.32
CA PRO A 47 -2.03 -16.42 -7.50
C PRO A 47 -3.13 -16.13 -6.47
N GLN A 48 -2.78 -15.65 -5.27
CA GLN A 48 -3.74 -15.24 -4.23
C GLN A 48 -4.14 -13.75 -4.33
N GLY A 49 -3.80 -13.07 -5.43
CA GLY A 49 -4.08 -11.63 -5.59
C GLY A 49 -3.20 -10.72 -4.73
N VAL A 50 -2.09 -11.25 -4.19
CA VAL A 50 -1.08 -10.46 -3.46
C VAL A 50 -0.15 -9.82 -4.48
N ALA A 51 -0.04 -8.49 -4.40
CA ALA A 51 0.76 -7.69 -5.30
C ALA A 51 2.14 -7.41 -4.68
N GLU A 52 3.20 -7.69 -5.43
CA GLU A 52 4.58 -7.43 -5.02
C GLU A 52 5.24 -6.41 -5.94
N ILE A 53 5.77 -5.33 -5.36
CA ILE A 53 6.47 -4.29 -6.11
C ILE A 53 7.89 -4.77 -6.41
N ARG A 54 8.20 -4.94 -7.69
CA ARG A 54 9.51 -5.42 -8.15
C ARG A 54 10.42 -4.30 -8.62
N GLN A 55 9.88 -3.34 -9.38
CA GLN A 55 10.67 -2.29 -10.01
C GLN A 55 9.84 -1.06 -10.38
N PHE A 56 10.50 0.08 -10.54
CA PHE A 56 9.88 1.28 -11.08
C PHE A 56 9.77 1.21 -12.60
N ALA A 57 8.68 1.75 -13.12
CA ALA A 57 8.39 1.77 -14.53
C ALA A 57 8.88 3.07 -15.17
N GLY A 58 9.35 2.99 -16.42
CA GLY A 58 9.71 4.17 -17.22
C GLY A 58 8.49 5.03 -17.58
N LYS A 59 8.72 6.23 -18.13
CA LYS A 59 7.66 7.21 -18.48
C LYS A 59 6.53 6.62 -19.35
N ASN A 60 6.87 5.72 -20.28
CA ASN A 60 5.94 5.12 -21.24
C ASN A 60 5.64 3.65 -20.96
N ALA A 61 5.80 3.22 -19.71
CA ALA A 61 5.49 1.86 -19.31
C ALA A 61 4.01 1.52 -19.55
N LYS A 62 3.77 0.31 -20.06
CA LYS A 62 2.44 -0.27 -20.21
C LYS A 62 2.33 -1.49 -19.30
N ALA A 63 1.13 -1.78 -18.81
CA ALA A 63 0.91 -2.99 -18.02
C ALA A 63 1.27 -4.23 -18.85
N VAL A 64 2.03 -5.14 -18.25
CA VAL A 64 2.43 -6.41 -18.87
C VAL A 64 1.55 -7.52 -18.28
N ARG A 65 1.26 -8.58 -19.04
CA ARG A 65 0.44 -9.71 -18.58
C ARG A 65 0.97 -10.25 -17.23
N GLY A 66 0.08 -10.39 -16.24
CA GLY A 66 0.44 -10.83 -14.88
C GLY A 66 0.96 -9.73 -13.95
N SER A 67 1.13 -8.50 -14.45
CA SER A 67 1.55 -7.33 -13.68
C SER A 67 0.54 -6.19 -13.80
N GLN A 68 0.48 -5.34 -12.78
CA GLN A 68 -0.30 -4.12 -12.77
C GLN A 68 0.64 -2.92 -12.61
N LEU A 69 0.37 -1.84 -13.34
CA LEU A 69 1.02 -0.56 -13.07
C LEU A 69 0.35 0.13 -11.89
N LEU A 70 1.14 0.46 -10.87
CA LEU A 70 0.70 1.24 -9.71
C LEU A 70 1.38 2.59 -9.70
N LYS A 71 0.62 3.65 -9.43
CA LYS A 71 1.16 4.95 -9.06
C LYS A 71 1.57 4.91 -7.59
N VAL A 72 2.81 5.25 -7.34
CA VAL A 72 3.41 5.29 -6.01
C VAL A 72 4.10 6.63 -5.80
N ARG A 73 4.17 7.08 -4.55
CA ARG A 73 4.83 8.34 -4.18
C ARG A 73 5.89 8.08 -3.13
N PHE A 74 6.88 8.96 -3.05
CA PHE A 74 7.89 8.93 -2.02
C PHE A 74 7.65 10.04 -1.02
N GLN A 75 7.38 9.67 0.24
CA GLN A 75 7.15 10.62 1.32
C GLN A 75 7.92 10.18 2.56
N PHE A 76 8.73 11.08 3.14
CA PHE A 76 9.59 10.79 4.30
C PHE A 76 10.44 9.52 4.14
N ARG A 77 11.05 9.33 2.94
CA ARG A 77 11.82 8.13 2.56
C ARG A 77 11.02 6.81 2.58
N ARG A 78 9.69 6.88 2.59
CA ARG A 78 8.78 5.73 2.49
C ARG A 78 8.08 5.72 1.15
N LEU A 79 7.83 4.53 0.64
CA LEU A 79 6.97 4.33 -0.52
C LEU A 79 5.51 4.35 -0.06
N ILE A 80 4.71 5.23 -0.64
CA ILE A 80 3.27 5.35 -0.38
C ILE A 80 2.49 4.84 -1.58
N ILE A 81 1.53 3.95 -1.34
CA ILE A 81 0.66 3.37 -2.35
C ILE A 81 -0.78 3.80 -2.02
N GLY A 82 -1.31 4.72 -2.80
CA GLY A 82 -2.62 5.33 -2.54
C GLY A 82 -2.63 6.26 -1.33
N THR A 83 -2.62 5.68 -0.13
CA THR A 83 -2.68 6.35 1.20
C THR A 83 -1.59 5.80 2.14
N ASN A 84 -1.31 6.51 3.23
CA ASN A 84 -0.45 6.06 4.33
C ASN A 84 -1.23 5.85 5.64
N ALA A 85 -2.55 5.92 5.60
CA ALA A 85 -3.41 5.77 6.77
C ALA A 85 -4.74 5.09 6.42
N TYR A 86 -5.29 4.37 7.40
CA TYR A 86 -6.65 3.82 7.39
C TYR A 86 -7.40 4.32 8.62
N PHE A 87 -8.54 4.99 8.42
CA PHE A 87 -9.32 5.62 9.49
C PHE A 87 -10.47 4.71 9.92
N PHE A 88 -10.78 4.70 11.21
CA PHE A 88 -11.86 3.90 11.78
C PHE A 88 -12.43 4.56 13.04
N GLN A 89 -13.58 4.04 13.49
CA GLN A 89 -14.23 4.50 14.71
C GLN A 89 -13.32 4.32 15.92
N GLU A 90 -13.40 5.27 16.85
CA GLU A 90 -12.65 5.25 18.10
C GLU A 90 -12.89 3.95 18.88
N GLY A 91 -11.84 3.41 19.51
CA GLY A 91 -11.90 2.16 20.27
C GLY A 91 -11.80 0.90 19.42
N THR A 92 -11.82 1.01 18.09
CA THR A 92 -11.69 -0.15 17.18
C THR A 92 -10.25 -0.40 16.71
N GLY A 93 -9.26 0.38 17.16
CA GLY A 93 -7.84 0.14 16.87
C GLY A 93 -7.34 -1.28 17.16
N PRO A 94 -7.72 -1.92 18.29
CA PRO A 94 -7.25 -3.26 18.63
C PRO A 94 -7.50 -4.33 17.57
N LYS A 95 -8.66 -4.31 16.87
CA LYS A 95 -8.96 -5.33 15.85
C LYS A 95 -8.06 -5.21 14.61
N TYR A 96 -7.60 -4.00 14.28
CA TYR A 96 -6.76 -3.76 13.11
C TYR A 96 -5.28 -4.05 13.34
N ARG A 97 -4.85 -4.27 14.60
CA ARG A 97 -3.45 -4.66 14.91
C ARG A 97 -3.01 -5.96 14.24
N ARG A 98 -3.95 -6.86 13.91
CA ARG A 98 -3.66 -8.10 13.19
C ARG A 98 -3.52 -7.92 11.67
N ALA A 99 -3.76 -6.72 11.14
CA ALA A 99 -3.69 -6.47 9.70
C ALA A 99 -2.27 -6.77 9.17
N LYS A 100 -2.21 -7.63 8.15
CA LYS A 100 -0.99 -7.96 7.41
C LYS A 100 -1.02 -7.42 5.99
N TYR A 101 -2.19 -7.07 5.47
CA TYR A 101 -2.36 -6.58 4.11
C TYR A 101 -3.33 -5.40 4.04
N GLY A 102 -3.06 -4.48 3.12
CA GLY A 102 -4.05 -3.53 2.64
C GLY A 102 -4.82 -4.10 1.44
N VAL A 103 -6.13 -3.85 1.42
CA VAL A 103 -7.03 -4.24 0.33
C VAL A 103 -7.20 -3.05 -0.61
N PHE A 104 -6.76 -3.20 -1.86
CA PHE A 104 -6.73 -2.11 -2.82
C PHE A 104 -7.58 -2.42 -4.04
N ARG A 105 -8.35 -1.42 -4.47
CA ARG A 105 -8.91 -1.35 -5.83
C ARG A 105 -7.99 -0.48 -6.68
N VAL A 106 -7.56 -1.00 -7.83
CA VAL A 106 -6.65 -0.28 -8.73
C VAL A 106 -7.40 0.14 -9.98
N THR A 107 -7.29 1.42 -10.34
CA THR A 107 -7.88 1.94 -11.58
C THR A 107 -7.01 1.57 -12.80
N PRO A 108 -7.55 1.61 -14.03
CA PRO A 108 -6.73 1.41 -15.24
C PRO A 108 -5.52 2.35 -15.36
N ASN A 109 -5.61 3.54 -14.75
CA ASN A 109 -4.53 4.53 -14.72
C ASN A 109 -3.45 4.24 -13.66
N GLY A 110 -3.66 3.22 -12.83
CA GLY A 110 -2.76 2.79 -11.76
C GLY A 110 -2.98 3.47 -10.41
N ASP A 111 -4.07 4.22 -10.24
CA ASP A 111 -4.40 4.79 -8.93
C ASP A 111 -4.88 3.67 -8.00
N ALA A 112 -4.27 3.55 -6.83
CA ALA A 112 -4.62 2.56 -5.82
C ALA A 112 -5.49 3.20 -4.74
N ILE A 113 -6.69 2.66 -4.54
CA ILE A 113 -7.65 3.11 -3.53
C ILE A 113 -7.71 2.04 -2.44
N LEU A 114 -7.33 2.40 -1.21
CA LEU A 114 -7.46 1.51 -0.07
C LEU A 114 -8.94 1.37 0.31
N THR A 115 -9.41 0.14 0.37
CA THR A 115 -10.82 -0.21 0.64
C THR A 115 -11.01 -0.99 1.94
N GLY A 116 -9.93 -1.48 2.54
CA GLY A 116 -9.98 -2.24 3.78
C GLY A 116 -8.61 -2.78 4.17
N LEU A 117 -8.60 -3.54 5.27
CA LEU A 117 -7.42 -4.22 5.79
C LEU A 117 -7.73 -5.71 5.90
N ALA A 118 -6.72 -6.55 5.70
CA ALA A 118 -6.85 -8.00 5.80
C ALA A 118 -5.78 -8.60 6.70
N ASP A 119 -6.11 -9.71 7.35
CA ASP A 119 -5.19 -10.46 8.21
C ASP A 119 -4.26 -11.39 7.41
N GLU A 120 -3.49 -12.22 8.10
CA GLU A 120 -2.52 -13.15 7.48
C GLU A 120 -3.15 -14.16 6.52
N ARG A 121 -4.45 -14.45 6.66
CA ARG A 121 -5.21 -15.38 5.82
C ARG A 121 -5.86 -14.71 4.61
N LEU A 122 -5.57 -13.42 4.39
CA LEU A 122 -6.21 -12.57 3.37
C LEU A 122 -7.71 -12.36 3.62
N GLU A 123 -8.18 -12.54 4.85
CA GLU A 123 -9.56 -12.25 5.24
C GLU A 123 -9.72 -10.78 5.63
N VAL A 124 -10.73 -10.12 5.08
CA VAL A 124 -10.98 -8.69 5.33
C VAL A 124 -11.49 -8.49 6.76
N ILE A 125 -10.80 -7.63 7.51
CA ILE A 125 -11.15 -7.24 8.88
C ILE A 125 -12.30 -6.24 8.81
N LYS A 126 -13.43 -6.58 9.44
CA LYS A 126 -14.63 -5.75 9.53
C LYS A 126 -14.78 -5.07 10.90
#